data_AF-A0A7J9Q6E9-F1
#
_entry.id   AF-A0A7J9Q6E9-F1
#
_cell.length_a   1.000
_cell.length_b   1.000
_cell.length_c   1.000
_cell.angle_alpha   90.00
_cell.angle_beta   90.00
_cell.angle_gamma   90.00
#
_symmetry.space_group_name_H-M   'P 1'
#
loop_
_entity.id
_entity.type
_entity.pdbx_description
1 polymer ?
#
loop_
_entity_poly.entity_id
_entity_poly.type
_entity_poly.pdbx_seq_one_letter_code
_entity_poly.pdbx_strand_id
1 'polypeptide(L)'
;MRLIIYSFLKITKRKLFKSTKHIFVEKQNQYKMTLEEKILIAGSGGQGILFLGRVIAESAVLQEKNTTFISSYGPESRGGTSNCHVIVSDEEIYPPIPNDQDVVIAFSPESIDRFESELK
;
A
#
# COMPACT_ATOMS: atom_id res chain seq x y z
N MET A 1 19.27 -13.38 -7.77
CA MET A 1 18.01 -12.60 -7.83
C MET A 1 17.77 -12.04 -6.44
N ARG A 2 18.06 -10.75 -6.21
CA ARG A 2 18.13 -10.12 -4.88
C ARG A 2 16.86 -9.27 -4.73
N LEU A 3 15.88 -9.75 -3.96
CA LEU A 3 14.63 -9.03 -3.68
C LEU A 3 14.97 -7.91 -2.69
N ILE A 4 14.96 -6.65 -3.14
CA ILE A 4 15.23 -5.49 -2.27
C ILE A 4 13.88 -4.90 -1.87
N ILE A 5 13.34 -5.36 -0.74
CA ILE A 5 12.12 -4.81 -0.14
C ILE A 5 12.49 -3.47 0.53
N TYR A 6 12.22 -2.35 -0.13
CA TYR A 6 12.55 -1.02 0.42
C TYR A 6 11.62 -0.53 1.54
N SER A 7 10.58 -1.27 1.90
CA SER A 7 9.54 -0.77 2.81
C SER A 7 9.36 -1.53 4.15
N PHE A 8 10.19 -2.53 4.46
CA PHE A 8 9.95 -3.37 5.64
C PHE A 8 10.74 -2.97 6.91
N LEU A 9 11.87 -2.28 6.77
CA LEU A 9 12.77 -2.03 7.92
C LEU A 9 12.42 -0.80 8.78
N LYS A 10 11.41 0.01 8.40
CA LYS A 10 10.97 1.19 9.17
C LYS A 10 9.79 0.91 10.11
N ILE A 11 9.08 -0.22 9.98
CA ILE A 11 7.81 -0.47 10.70
C ILE A 11 7.97 -1.26 12.01
N THR A 12 9.14 -1.78 12.35
CA THR A 12 9.37 -2.60 13.56
C THR A 12 9.94 -1.81 14.77
N LYS A 13 9.47 -0.58 15.01
CA LYS A 13 9.82 0.19 16.23
C LYS A 13 8.67 0.94 16.91
N ARG A 14 7.41 0.48 16.80
CA ARG A 14 6.35 0.95 17.71
C ARG A 14 6.07 -0.08 18.81
N LYS A 15 6.72 0.20 19.95
CA LYS A 15 6.56 -0.42 21.27
C LYS A 15 5.09 -0.48 21.70
N LEU A 16 4.79 -1.60 22.37
CA LEU A 16 3.93 -1.75 23.54
C LEU A 16 3.30 -0.45 24.06
N PHE A 17 1.97 -0.36 24.03
CA PHE A 17 1.22 0.47 24.97
C PHE A 17 0.36 -0.44 25.85
N LYS A 18 0.84 -0.64 27.08
CA LYS A 18 0.16 -1.33 28.17
C LYS A 18 -1.03 -0.49 28.64
N SER A 19 -2.14 -1.18 28.95
CA SER A 19 -2.97 -1.01 30.15
C SER A 19 -2.97 0.37 30.81
N THR A 20 -4.03 1.16 30.61
CA THR A 20 -4.67 1.99 31.67
C THR A 20 -6.07 2.38 31.19
N LYS A 21 -7.10 1.69 31.69
CA LYS A 21 -8.46 2.25 31.81
C LYS A 21 -8.40 3.31 32.91
N HIS A 22 -8.87 4.54 32.62
CA HIS A 22 -9.67 5.43 33.49
C HIS A 22 -9.45 6.91 33.15
N ILE A 23 -10.57 7.58 32.84
CA ILE A 23 -10.85 9.02 32.97
C ILE A 23 -10.19 9.92 31.91
N PHE A 24 -10.96 10.27 30.86
CA PHE A 24 -11.30 11.65 30.46
C PHE A 24 -12.32 11.55 29.32
N VAL A 25 -13.57 11.82 29.66
CA VAL A 25 -14.72 11.94 28.75
C VAL A 25 -14.77 13.39 28.26
N GLU A 26 -15.09 13.55 26.97
CA GLU A 26 -15.55 14.76 26.28
C GLU A 26 -14.56 15.90 26.00
N LYS A 27 -13.92 15.83 24.82
CA LYS A 27 -13.99 16.82 23.71
C LYS A 27 -12.99 16.39 22.63
N GLN A 28 -13.29 16.68 21.35
CA GLN A 28 -12.57 16.28 20.11
C GLN A 28 -13.12 15.04 19.37
N ASN A 29 -14.44 14.99 19.20
CA ASN A 29 -15.05 14.30 18.06
C ASN A 29 -15.00 15.20 16.81
N GLN A 30 -13.87 15.25 16.08
CA GLN A 30 -13.91 15.76 14.69
C GLN A 30 -12.75 15.39 13.73
N TYR A 31 -11.88 14.43 14.05
CA TYR A 31 -11.03 13.79 13.03
C TYR A 31 -10.98 12.29 13.32
N LYS A 32 -11.86 11.53 12.66
CA LYS A 32 -11.65 10.09 12.54
C LYS A 32 -10.46 9.94 11.61
N MET A 33 -9.29 9.63 12.16
CA MET A 33 -8.13 9.25 11.37
C MET A 33 -8.50 7.97 10.61
N THR A 34 -8.88 8.11 9.34
CA THR A 34 -9.05 6.97 8.45
C THR A 34 -7.72 6.26 8.33
N LEU A 35 -7.69 4.97 8.67
CA LEU A 35 -6.54 4.12 8.43
C LEU A 35 -6.62 3.69 6.95
N GLU A 36 -6.17 4.57 6.08
CA GLU A 36 -5.98 4.30 4.65
C GLU A 36 -4.50 3.95 4.43
N GLU A 37 -4.25 2.75 3.92
CA GLU A 37 -2.92 2.30 3.51
C GLU A 37 -2.85 2.24 1.99
N LYS A 38 -1.92 3.03 1.41
CA LYS A 38 -1.70 3.11 -0.03
C LYS A 38 -0.42 2.39 -0.42
N ILE A 39 -0.57 1.35 -1.21
CA ILE A 39 0.50 0.42 -1.58
C ILE A 39 0.67 0.47 -3.09
N LEU A 40 1.87 0.85 -3.54
CA LEU A 40 2.30 0.76 -4.92
C LEU A 40 3.24 -0.42 -5.10
N ILE A 41 2.97 -1.25 -6.10
CA ILE A 41 3.80 -2.39 -6.47
C ILE A 41 4.23 -2.19 -7.91
N ALA A 42 5.53 -2.24 -8.17
CA ALA A 42 6.09 -1.96 -9.48
C ALA A 42 7.18 -2.95 -9.86
N GLY A 43 7.23 -3.29 -11.14
CA GLY A 43 8.23 -4.21 -11.69
C GLY A 43 8.10 -4.37 -13.19
N SER A 44 8.80 -5.37 -13.72
CA SER A 44 8.67 -5.80 -15.11
C SER A 44 7.60 -6.89 -15.26
N GLY A 45 6.89 -6.87 -16.39
CA GLY A 45 5.86 -7.84 -16.74
C GLY A 45 6.39 -9.28 -16.67
N GLY A 46 5.70 -10.13 -15.90
CA GLY A 46 6.09 -11.53 -15.62
C GLY A 46 6.67 -11.78 -14.23
N GLN A 47 6.95 -10.73 -13.44
CA GLN A 47 7.46 -10.87 -12.06
C GLN A 47 6.37 -11.13 -11.01
N GLY A 48 5.10 -11.14 -11.41
CA GLY A 48 3.96 -11.35 -10.48
C GLY A 48 3.45 -10.08 -9.79
N ILE A 49 3.71 -8.89 -10.34
CA ILE A 49 3.28 -7.60 -9.78
C ILE A 49 1.77 -7.54 -9.55
N LEU A 50 0.98 -7.85 -10.59
CA LEU A 50 -0.48 -7.85 -10.51
C LEU A 50 -1.00 -8.94 -9.57
N PHE A 51 -0.32 -10.08 -9.53
CA PHE A 51 -0.67 -11.18 -8.64
C PHE A 51 -0.54 -10.77 -7.18
N LEU A 52 0.58 -10.15 -6.80
CA LEU A 52 0.79 -9.66 -5.43
C LEU A 52 -0.28 -8.62 -5.05
N GLY A 53 -0.56 -7.66 -5.91
CA GLY A 53 -1.58 -6.65 -5.63
C GLY A 53 -2.97 -7.25 -5.45
N ARG A 54 -3.31 -8.26 -6.26
CA ARG A 54 -4.57 -8.99 -6.12
C ARG A 54 -4.66 -9.79 -4.82
N VAL A 55 -3.59 -10.47 -4.40
CA VAL A 55 -3.54 -11.20 -3.13
C VAL A 55 -3.75 -10.26 -1.95
N ILE A 56 -3.16 -9.06 -1.97
CA ILE A 56 -3.36 -8.06 -0.91
C ILE A 56 -4.81 -7.57 -0.89
N ALA A 57 -5.38 -7.22 -2.05
CA ALA A 57 -6.77 -6.80 -2.15
C ALA A 57 -7.75 -7.89 -1.68
N GLU A 58 -7.57 -9.13 -2.13
CA GLU A 58 -8.40 -10.26 -1.70
C GLU A 58 -8.27 -10.51 -0.19
N SER A 59 -7.06 -10.38 0.36
CA SER A 59 -6.84 -10.49 1.82
C SER A 59 -7.54 -9.37 2.60
N ALA A 60 -7.58 -8.15 2.05
CA ALA A 60 -8.29 -7.03 2.66
C ALA A 60 -9.81 -7.27 2.68
N VAL A 61 -10.38 -7.80 1.59
CA VAL A 61 -11.80 -8.18 1.53
C VAL A 61 -12.14 -9.28 2.55
N LEU A 62 -11.26 -10.28 2.70
CA LEU A 62 -11.41 -11.33 3.71
C LEU A 62 -11.36 -10.81 5.15
N GLN A 63 -10.78 -9.62 5.37
CA GLN A 63 -10.75 -8.92 6.65
C GLN A 63 -11.89 -7.91 6.82
N GLU A 64 -12.92 -7.96 5.96
CA GLU A 64 -14.05 -7.02 5.98
C GLU A 64 -13.64 -5.56 5.77
N LYS A 65 -12.50 -5.32 5.11
CA LYS A 65 -12.01 -3.98 4.75
C LYS A 65 -12.44 -3.58 3.35
N ASN A 66 -12.52 -2.27 3.12
CA ASN A 66 -12.69 -1.72 1.79
C ASN A 66 -11.34 -1.73 1.06
N THR A 67 -11.34 -2.13 -0.21
CA THR A 67 -10.14 -2.12 -1.03
C THR A 67 -10.41 -1.65 -2.44
N THR A 68 -9.43 -0.99 -3.03
CA THR A 68 -9.41 -0.64 -4.45
C THR A 68 -8.12 -1.15 -5.07
N PHE A 69 -8.24 -1.81 -6.21
CA PHE A 69 -7.12 -2.32 -7.00
C PHE A 69 -7.13 -1.68 -8.37
N ILE A 70 -6.04 -0.99 -8.72
CA ILE A 70 -5.84 -0.37 -10.02
C ILE A 70 -4.55 -0.93 -10.60
N SER A 71 -4.66 -1.62 -11.73
CA SER A 71 -3.50 -2.11 -12.48
C SER A 71 -3.20 -1.17 -13.64
N SER A 72 -1.92 -0.84 -13.81
CA SER A 72 -1.42 -0.16 -15.01
C SER A 72 -0.30 -1.01 -15.62
N TYR A 73 -0.44 -1.29 -16.91
CA TYR A 73 0.52 -2.08 -17.66
C TYR A 73 0.70 -1.44 -19.03
N GLY A 74 1.94 -1.40 -19.51
CA GLY A 74 2.22 -0.99 -20.88
C GLY A 74 1.71 -2.01 -21.91
N PRO A 75 1.73 -1.67 -23.22
CA PRO A 75 1.41 -2.60 -24.32
C PRO A 75 2.35 -3.81 -24.41
N GLU A 76 3.39 -3.85 -23.57
CA GLU A 76 4.47 -4.82 -23.54
C GLU A 76 4.16 -5.95 -22.56
N SER A 77 3.36 -6.92 -23.00
CA SER A 77 2.97 -8.10 -22.22
C SER A 77 4.14 -9.05 -21.86
N ARG A 78 5.39 -8.72 -22.26
CA ARG A 78 6.63 -9.37 -21.83
C ARG A 78 7.74 -8.32 -21.75
N GLY A 79 8.19 -7.99 -20.54
CA GLY A 79 9.34 -7.10 -20.30
C GLY A 79 9.01 -5.63 -20.00
N GLY A 80 7.79 -5.16 -20.28
CA GLY A 80 7.41 -3.78 -20.00
C GLY A 80 7.16 -3.47 -18.53
N THR A 81 7.13 -2.19 -18.18
CA THR A 81 6.78 -1.76 -16.82
C THR A 81 5.33 -2.13 -16.51
N SER A 82 5.15 -2.86 -15.41
CA SER A 82 3.85 -3.17 -14.83
C SER A 82 3.82 -2.60 -13.42
N ASN A 83 2.78 -1.84 -13.09
CA ASN A 83 2.53 -1.36 -11.74
C ASN A 83 1.08 -1.62 -11.33
N CYS A 84 0.85 -1.69 -10.03
CA CYS A 84 -0.49 -1.67 -9.48
C CYS A 84 -0.53 -0.88 -8.19
N HIS A 85 -1.64 -0.17 -8.00
CA HIS A 85 -1.98 0.52 -6.77
C HIS A 85 -3.03 -0.30 -6.04
N VAL A 86 -2.80 -0.53 -4.76
CA VAL A 86 -3.73 -1.16 -3.84
C VAL A 86 -3.97 -0.19 -2.70
N ILE A 87 -5.23 0.18 -2.51
CA ILE A 87 -5.67 0.99 -1.39
C ILE A 87 -6.46 0.08 -0.47
N VAL A 88 -6.15 0.11 0.81
CA VAL A 88 -6.88 -0.62 1.86
C VAL A 88 -7.36 0.39 2.89
N SER A 89 -8.65 0.36 3.21
CA SER A 89 -9.26 1.29 4.15
C SER A 89 -10.31 0.59 5.00
N ASP A 90 -10.46 1.01 6.25
CA ASP A 90 -11.56 0.60 7.12
C ASP A 90 -12.89 1.31 6.74
N GLU A 91 -12.85 2.34 5.89
CA GLU A 91 -14.01 3.10 5.39
C GLU A 91 -14.09 3.10 3.86
N GLU A 92 -15.20 3.61 3.31
CA GLU A 92 -15.41 3.71 1.87
C GLU A 92 -14.30 4.52 1.19
N ILE A 93 -13.81 4.01 0.05
CA ILE A 93 -12.70 4.62 -0.70
C ILE A 93 -13.26 5.53 -1.78
N TYR A 94 -12.88 6.81 -1.76
CA TYR A 94 -13.22 7.76 -2.82
C TYR A 94 -12.06 7.87 -3.84
N PRO A 95 -12.32 7.73 -5.16
CA PRO A 95 -11.29 7.93 -6.19
C PRO A 95 -10.89 9.42 -6.27
N PRO A 96 -9.57 9.76 -6.31
CA PRO A 96 -8.66 9.45 -7.42
C PRO A 96 -7.37 8.70 -7.02
N ILE A 97 -6.55 8.31 -8.01
CA ILE A 97 -5.23 7.70 -7.78
C ILE A 97 -4.38 8.67 -6.94
N PRO A 98 -3.95 8.28 -5.74
CA PRO A 98 -3.14 9.13 -4.89
C PRO A 98 -1.71 9.22 -5.41
N ASN A 99 -1.16 10.43 -5.52
CA ASN A 99 0.26 10.63 -5.87
C ASN A 99 1.22 10.29 -4.71
N ASP A 100 0.68 10.13 -3.50
CA ASP A 100 1.44 9.81 -2.29
C ASP A 100 1.13 8.39 -1.82
N GLN A 101 2.14 7.52 -1.80
CA GLN A 101 2.08 6.13 -1.38
C GLN A 101 2.73 5.95 -0.01
N ASP A 102 2.11 5.16 0.85
CA ASP A 102 2.66 4.81 2.16
C ASP A 102 3.72 3.70 2.04
N VAL A 103 3.56 2.84 1.03
CA VAL A 103 4.41 1.68 0.77
C VAL A 103 4.69 1.57 -0.73
N VAL A 104 5.97 1.43 -1.09
CA VAL A 104 6.39 1.10 -2.46
C VAL A 104 7.13 -0.24 -2.45
N ILE A 105 6.66 -1.19 -3.25
CA ILE A 105 7.25 -2.51 -3.45
C ILE A 105 7.80 -2.58 -4.88
N ALA A 106 9.10 -2.35 -5.03
CA ALA A 106 9.79 -2.40 -6.31
C ALA A 106 10.49 -3.75 -6.52
N PHE A 107 10.24 -4.38 -7.66
CA PHE A 107 10.84 -5.67 -8.07
C PHE A 107 12.04 -5.49 -9.02
N SER A 108 12.33 -4.26 -9.42
CA SER A 108 13.47 -3.93 -10.27
C SER A 108 14.07 -2.55 -9.93
N PRO A 109 15.36 -2.31 -10.16
CA PRO A 109 15.98 -1.00 -9.96
C PRO A 109 15.29 0.12 -10.76
N GLU A 110 14.88 -0.16 -12.00
CA GLU A 110 14.18 0.80 -12.85
C GLU A 110 12.81 1.19 -12.26
N SER A 111 12.21 0.30 -11.48
CA SER A 111 10.98 0.58 -10.75
C SER A 111 11.24 1.46 -9.52
N ILE A 112 12.40 1.33 -8.87
CA ILE A 112 12.80 2.21 -7.76
C ILE A 112 12.95 3.63 -8.30
N ASP A 113 13.79 3.81 -9.32
CA ASP A 113 14.08 5.14 -9.89
C ASP A 113 12.81 5.87 -10.37
N ARG A 114 11.79 5.11 -10.79
CA ARG A 114 10.54 5.66 -11.31
C ARG A 114 9.53 6.04 -10.23
N PHE A 115 9.52 5.33 -9.10
CA PHE A 115 8.45 5.41 -8.10
C PHE A 115 8.93 5.83 -6.71
N GLU A 116 10.24 6.04 -6.51
CA GLU A 116 10.80 6.53 -5.25
C GLU A 116 10.21 7.89 -4.84
N SER A 117 9.95 8.77 -5.80
CA SER A 117 9.36 10.09 -5.54
C SER A 117 7.90 10.06 -5.11
N GLU A 118 7.20 8.93 -5.29
CA GLU A 118 5.81 8.75 -4.85
C GLU A 118 5.72 8.26 -3.39
N LEU A 119 6.84 7.92 -2.75
CA LEU A 119 6.88 7.51 -1.35
C LEU A 119 6.82 8.74 -0.42
N LYS A 120 5.95 8.70 0.60
CA LYS A 120 5.85 9.72 1.66
C LYS A 120 7.07 9.81 2.59
#